data_AF-A0A316N7L3-F1
#
_entry.id   AF-A0A316N7L3-F1
#
_cell.length_a   1.000
_cell.length_b   1.000
_cell.length_c   1.000
_cell.angle_alpha   90.00
_cell.angle_beta   90.00
_cell.angle_gamma   90.00
#
_symmetry.space_group_name_H-M   'P 1'
#
loop_
_entity.id
_entity.type
_entity.pdbx_description
1 polymer ?
#
loop_
_entity_poly.entity_id
_entity_poly.type
_entity_poly.pdbx_seq_one_letter_code
_entity_poly.pdbx_strand_id
1 'polypeptide(L)'
;MPINQRYYVVKNKDEQSITYFEYDKMNGLSITPKKNVKIKDAINVNKMVIINPTFVEKMIDMKLNKRFQLLLQMIMALYESDDDTGEGYRHALNEVNKLREETYNKYFKLMTEEKQELFEKKISILEAELRERLSNILESNYYRDDYGRGAR
;
A
#
# COMPACT_ATOMS: atom_id res chain seq x y z
N MET A 1 4.20 -27.73 16.65
CA MET A 1 5.68 -27.88 16.67
C MET A 1 6.28 -26.64 17.29
N PRO A 2 7.18 -26.71 18.28
CA PRO A 2 7.78 -25.51 18.84
C PRO A 2 8.87 -24.99 17.90
N ILE A 3 8.80 -23.70 17.59
CA ILE A 3 9.72 -23.01 16.69
C ILE A 3 11.04 -22.79 17.43
N ASN A 4 12.04 -23.60 17.09
CA ASN A 4 13.39 -23.58 17.64
C ASN A 4 14.22 -22.45 16.98
N GLN A 5 13.92 -21.19 17.29
CA GLN A 5 14.65 -20.04 16.73
C GLN A 5 15.68 -19.50 17.74
N ARG A 6 16.96 -19.81 17.50
CA ARG A 6 18.11 -19.23 18.20
C ARG A 6 18.68 -18.10 17.36
N TYR A 7 18.61 -16.86 17.81
CA TYR A 7 19.32 -15.75 17.15
C TYR A 7 19.88 -14.74 18.15
N TYR A 8 21.08 -14.26 17.83
CA TYR A 8 21.93 -13.37 18.62
C TYR A 8 22.13 -12.07 17.83
N VAL A 9 21.92 -10.92 18.48
CA VAL A 9 22.26 -9.61 17.91
C VAL A 9 23.03 -8.84 18.98
N VAL A 10 24.32 -8.61 18.74
CA VAL A 10 25.13 -7.69 19.53
C VAL A 10 25.53 -6.50 18.69
N LYS A 11 25.28 -5.32 19.26
CA LYS A 11 26.13 -4.16 18.99
C LYS A 11 26.10 -3.20 20.17
N ASN A 12 27.03 -3.39 21.10
CA ASN A 12 27.59 -2.28 21.87
C ASN A 12 29.07 -2.60 22.12
N LYS A 13 29.97 -1.68 21.78
CA LYS A 13 31.42 -1.91 21.93
C LYS A 13 31.85 -1.93 23.41
N ASP A 14 31.02 -1.38 24.30
CA ASP A 14 31.42 -1.11 25.69
C ASP A 14 30.60 -1.89 26.74
N GLU A 15 29.53 -2.59 26.35
CA GLU A 15 28.73 -3.39 27.28
C GLU A 15 28.45 -4.78 26.69
N GLN A 16 28.98 -5.82 27.35
CA GLN A 16 28.67 -7.23 27.08
C GLN A 16 27.29 -7.62 27.62
N SER A 17 26.28 -6.76 27.49
CA SER A 17 24.92 -7.07 27.92
C SER A 17 24.22 -7.90 26.86
N ILE A 18 23.77 -9.10 27.25
CA ILE A 18 22.87 -9.91 26.44
C ILE A 18 21.45 -9.37 26.68
N THR A 19 20.97 -8.52 25.78
CA THR A 19 19.60 -8.02 25.82
C THR A 19 18.67 -9.04 25.18
N TYR A 20 17.81 -9.65 25.99
CA TYR A 20 16.72 -10.49 25.51
C TYR A 20 15.56 -9.58 25.08
N PHE A 21 15.12 -9.70 23.83
CA PHE A 21 13.96 -8.99 23.31
C PHE A 21 12.77 -9.95 23.17
N GLU A 22 11.67 -9.65 23.84
CA GLU A 22 10.38 -10.31 23.59
C GLU A 22 9.77 -9.74 22.30
N TYR A 23 10.17 -10.28 21.15
CA TYR A 23 9.71 -9.83 19.83
C TYR A 23 8.19 -9.92 19.64
N ASP A 24 7.51 -10.82 20.35
CA ASP A 24 6.05 -10.99 20.26
C ASP A 24 5.28 -9.76 20.79
N LYS A 25 5.94 -8.90 21.59
CA LYS A 25 5.37 -7.67 22.14
C LYS A 25 5.84 -6.41 21.44
N MET A 26 6.70 -6.50 20.41
CA MET A 26 7.23 -5.33 19.71
C MET A 26 6.47 -5.06 18.41
N ASN A 27 5.70 -3.97 18.40
CA ASN A 27 5.11 -3.42 17.19
C ASN A 27 6.23 -2.84 16.30
N GLY A 28 6.38 -3.39 15.09
CA GLY A 28 7.43 -2.97 14.16
C GLY A 28 7.11 -3.35 12.71
N LEU A 29 7.81 -2.72 11.78
CA LEU A 29 7.62 -2.97 10.36
C LEU A 29 8.34 -4.26 9.96
N SER A 30 7.56 -5.28 9.58
CA SER A 30 8.09 -6.55 9.07
C SER A 30 8.53 -6.41 7.61
N ILE A 31 9.78 -6.79 7.33
CA ILE A 31 10.36 -6.81 5.98
C ILE A 31 10.79 -8.23 5.66
N THR A 32 10.37 -8.69 4.48
CA THR A 32 10.85 -9.94 3.91
C THR A 32 12.03 -9.64 2.98
N PRO A 33 13.23 -10.16 3.26
CA PRO A 33 14.38 -10.03 2.37
C PRO A 33 14.11 -10.65 0.99
N LYS A 34 14.81 -10.18 -0.04
CA LYS A 34 14.72 -10.79 -1.38
C LYS A 34 15.22 -12.23 -1.32
N LYS A 35 14.43 -13.17 -1.85
CA LYS A 35 14.80 -14.59 -1.92
C LYS A 35 16.05 -14.78 -2.78
N ASN A 36 16.88 -15.76 -2.40
CA ASN A 36 18.05 -16.24 -3.15
C ASN A 36 19.18 -15.23 -3.35
N VAL A 37 19.21 -14.12 -2.60
CA VAL A 37 20.36 -13.21 -2.58
C VAL A 37 21.44 -13.79 -1.67
N LYS A 38 22.40 -14.52 -2.23
CA LYS A 38 23.58 -15.00 -1.53
C LYS A 38 24.72 -14.01 -1.74
N ILE A 39 24.92 -13.11 -0.79
CA ILE A 39 26.10 -12.23 -0.77
C ILE A 39 27.17 -12.94 0.05
N LYS A 40 28.37 -13.10 -0.52
CA LYS A 40 29.51 -13.67 0.18
C LYS A 40 29.78 -12.84 1.44
N ASP A 41 29.98 -13.50 2.57
CA ASP A 41 30.23 -12.87 3.88
C ASP A 41 29.06 -12.05 4.46
N ALA A 42 27.83 -12.19 3.94
CA ALA A 42 26.64 -11.53 4.49
C ALA A 42 25.85 -12.42 5.47
N ILE A 43 25.23 -11.77 6.45
CA ILE A 43 24.29 -12.43 7.38
C ILE A 43 23.03 -12.82 6.62
N ASN A 44 22.73 -14.13 6.61
CA ASN A 44 21.54 -14.66 5.96
C ASN A 44 20.36 -14.62 6.94
N VAL A 45 19.39 -13.74 6.69
CA VAL A 45 18.23 -13.51 7.57
C VAL A 45 16.93 -13.88 6.85
N ASN A 46 16.03 -14.56 7.55
CA ASN A 46 14.72 -14.94 7.00
C ASN A 46 13.65 -13.85 7.15
N LYS A 47 13.74 -13.04 8.22
CA LYS A 47 12.81 -11.94 8.53
C LYS A 47 13.57 -10.82 9.22
N MET A 48 13.27 -9.58 8.84
CA MET A 48 13.78 -8.38 9.49
C MET A 48 12.60 -7.59 10.06
N VAL A 49 12.70 -7.13 11.29
CA VAL A 49 11.70 -6.26 11.93
C VAL A 49 12.39 -4.96 12.31
N ILE A 50 11.89 -3.84 11.78
CA ILE A 50 12.36 -2.51 12.15
C ILE A 50 11.48 -1.98 13.28
N ILE A 51 12.13 -1.56 14.38
CA ILE A 51 11.46 -1.00 15.56
C ILE A 51 11.72 0.50 15.76
N ASN A 52 12.69 1.10 15.04
CA ASN A 52 12.95 2.54 15.15
C ASN A 52 11.75 3.32 14.57
N PRO A 53 11.00 4.10 15.36
CA PRO A 53 9.75 4.71 14.91
C PRO A 53 9.95 5.67 13.74
N THR A 54 10.96 6.54 13.80
CA THR A 54 11.27 7.50 12.73
C THR A 54 11.61 6.79 11.42
N PHE A 55 12.33 5.67 11.49
CA PHE A 55 12.70 4.91 10.30
C PHE A 55 11.51 4.10 9.74
N VAL A 56 10.68 3.53 10.63
CA VAL A 56 9.42 2.86 10.25
C VAL A 56 8.53 3.82 9.49
N GLU A 57 8.30 5.02 10.02
CA GLU A 57 7.48 6.04 9.36
C GLU A 57 8.02 6.42 7.99
N LYS A 58 9.32 6.78 7.88
CA LYS A 58 9.92 7.14 6.58
C LYS A 58 9.80 6.02 5.55
N MET A 59 9.90 4.77 6.00
CA MET A 59 9.79 3.62 5.12
C MET A 59 8.35 3.35 4.68
N ILE A 60 7.38 3.56 5.56
CA ILE A 60 5.95 3.55 5.22
C ILE A 60 5.65 4.64 4.20
N ASP A 61 6.07 5.88 4.47
CA ASP A 61 5.86 7.04 3.58
C ASP A 61 6.42 6.77 2.18
N MET A 62 7.66 6.26 2.09
CA MET A 62 8.28 5.89 0.82
C MET A 62 7.48 4.80 0.06
N LYS A 63 6.98 3.79 0.77
CA LYS A 63 6.19 2.71 0.15
C LYS A 63 4.83 3.19 -0.34
N LEU A 64 4.14 4.00 0.47
CA LEU A 64 2.83 4.54 0.12
C LEU A 64 2.94 5.55 -1.01
N ASN A 65 3.90 6.48 -0.96
CA ASN A 65 4.12 7.44 -2.04
C ASN A 65 4.37 6.75 -3.37
N LYS A 66 5.19 5.69 -3.40
CA LYS A 66 5.42 4.91 -4.63
C LYS A 66 4.14 4.26 -5.16
N ARG A 67 3.33 3.66 -4.28
CA ARG A 67 2.04 3.07 -4.67
C ARG A 67 1.06 4.13 -5.17
N PHE A 68 1.02 5.28 -4.52
CA PHE A 68 0.17 6.40 -4.88
C PHE A 68 0.55 6.98 -6.25
N GLN A 69 1.85 7.12 -6.54
CA GLN A 69 2.34 7.54 -7.85
C GLN A 69 1.92 6.58 -8.96
N LEU A 70 2.04 5.26 -8.75
CA LEU A 70 1.59 4.26 -9.72
C LEU A 70 0.07 4.34 -9.96
N LEU A 71 -0.70 4.54 -8.89
CA LEU A 71 -2.15 4.72 -8.97
C LEU A 71 -2.51 5.98 -9.78
N LEU A 72 -1.84 7.11 -9.53
CA LEU A 72 -2.04 8.34 -10.29
C LEU A 72 -1.69 8.17 -11.76
N GLN A 73 -0.58 7.50 -12.09
CA GLN A 73 -0.19 7.22 -13.48
C GLN A 73 -1.25 6.39 -14.20
N MET A 74 -1.81 5.38 -13.55
CA MET A 74 -2.89 4.57 -14.11
C MET A 74 -4.16 5.42 -14.34
N ILE A 75 -4.52 6.29 -13.39
CA ILE A 75 -5.68 7.19 -13.53
C ILE A 75 -5.46 8.20 -14.66
N MET A 76 -4.26 8.78 -14.78
CA MET A 76 -3.92 9.69 -15.88
C MET A 76 -4.04 8.99 -17.24
N ALA A 77 -3.53 7.77 -17.36
CA ALA A 77 -3.66 6.99 -18.59
C ALA A 77 -5.13 6.66 -18.94
N LEU A 78 -5.99 6.46 -17.94
CA LEU A 78 -7.43 6.30 -18.16
C LEU A 78 -8.09 7.57 -18.68
N TYR A 79 -7.65 8.75 -18.26
CA TYR A 79 -8.21 10.01 -18.74
C TYR A 79 -7.84 10.32 -20.18
N GLU A 80 -6.71 9.79 -20.64
CA GLU A 80 -6.27 9.89 -22.04
C GLU A 80 -6.88 8.79 -22.92
N SER A 81 -7.61 7.84 -22.34
CA SER A 81 -8.24 6.74 -23.06
C SER A 81 -9.69 7.06 -23.44
N ASP A 82 -10.11 6.61 -24.63
CA ASP A 82 -11.50 6.63 -25.07
C ASP A 82 -12.30 5.47 -24.42
N ASP A 83 -12.21 5.32 -23.09
CA ASP A 83 -12.96 4.29 -22.36
C ASP A 83 -14.43 4.69 -22.21
N ASP A 84 -15.21 4.36 -23.24
CA ASP A 84 -16.66 4.57 -23.27
C ASP A 84 -17.43 3.52 -22.46
N THR A 85 -16.77 2.46 -21.96
CA THR A 85 -17.43 1.36 -21.22
C THR A 85 -17.45 1.59 -19.71
N GLY A 86 -16.47 2.36 -19.20
CA GLY A 86 -16.24 2.56 -17.77
C GLY A 86 -15.54 1.39 -17.08
N GLU A 87 -15.09 0.36 -17.82
CA GLU A 87 -14.38 -0.79 -17.25
C GLU A 87 -13.05 -0.36 -16.59
N GLY A 88 -12.31 0.53 -17.26
CA GLY A 88 -11.05 1.06 -16.75
C GLY A 88 -11.24 1.83 -15.44
N TYR A 89 -12.32 2.61 -15.33
CA TYR A 89 -12.70 3.31 -14.10
C TYR A 89 -13.05 2.35 -12.96
N ARG A 90 -13.78 1.26 -13.24
CA ARG A 90 -14.07 0.22 -12.23
C ARG A 90 -12.79 -0.48 -11.77
N HIS A 91 -11.88 -0.78 -12.69
CA HIS A 91 -10.58 -1.34 -12.36
C HIS A 91 -9.77 -0.38 -11.47
N ALA A 92 -9.73 0.91 -11.80
CA ALA A 92 -9.06 1.91 -10.99
C ALA A 92 -9.63 2.02 -9.57
N LEU A 93 -10.96 2.02 -9.43
CA LEU A 93 -11.63 2.01 -8.12
C LEU A 93 -11.26 0.78 -7.28
N ASN A 94 -11.13 -0.39 -7.90
CA ASN A 94 -10.68 -1.59 -7.20
C ASN A 94 -9.24 -1.44 -6.68
N GLU A 95 -8.33 -0.88 -7.47
CA GLU A 95 -6.95 -0.64 -7.05
C GLU A 95 -6.84 0.45 -5.96
N VAL A 96 -7.69 1.48 -5.99
CA VAL A 96 -7.83 2.45 -4.89
C VAL A 96 -8.22 1.75 -3.59
N ASN A 97 -9.28 0.93 -3.63
CA ASN A 97 -9.77 0.20 -2.45
C ASN A 97 -8.73 -0.77 -1.90
N LYS A 98 -8.04 -1.50 -2.78
CA LYS A 98 -6.96 -2.40 -2.40
C LYS A 98 -5.82 -1.66 -1.71
N LEU A 99 -5.41 -0.49 -2.21
CA LEU A 99 -4.40 0.33 -1.55
C LEU A 99 -4.87 0.81 -0.18
N ARG A 100 -6.14 1.22 -0.05
CA ARG A 100 -6.74 1.60 1.24
C ARG A 100 -6.67 0.44 2.24
N GLU A 101 -7.20 -0.73 1.88
CA GLU A 101 -7.23 -1.92 2.75
C GLU A 101 -5.82 -2.41 3.12
N GLU A 102 -4.90 -2.48 2.16
CA GLU A 102 -3.52 -2.88 2.44
C GLU A 102 -2.85 -1.91 3.42
N THR A 103 -3.12 -0.61 3.30
CA THR A 103 -2.53 0.42 4.16
C THR A 103 -3.10 0.35 5.57
N TYR A 104 -4.43 0.22 5.68
CA TYR A 104 -5.12 0.05 6.94
C TYR A 104 -4.57 -1.15 7.72
N ASN A 105 -4.50 -2.32 7.06
CA ASN A 105 -4.12 -3.57 7.70
C ASN A 105 -2.64 -3.62 8.09
N LYS A 106 -1.75 -3.03 7.28
CA LYS A 106 -0.29 -3.18 7.44
C LYS A 106 0.37 -2.01 8.17
N TYR A 107 -0.15 -0.80 8.02
CA TYR A 107 0.61 0.41 8.36
C TYR A 107 -0.08 1.33 9.37
N PHE A 108 -1.41 1.37 9.47
CA PHE A 108 -2.09 2.35 10.34
C PHE A 108 -1.63 2.26 11.79
N LYS A 109 -1.50 1.05 12.34
CA LYS A 109 -0.98 0.83 13.72
C LYS A 109 0.45 1.35 13.95
N LEU A 110 1.18 1.67 12.88
CA LEU A 110 2.57 2.14 12.89
C LEU A 110 2.68 3.61 12.42
N MET A 111 1.56 4.30 12.19
CA MET A 111 1.50 5.68 11.70
C MET A 111 0.84 6.58 12.75
N THR A 112 1.21 7.86 12.75
CA THR A 112 0.48 8.88 13.51
C THR A 112 -0.92 9.09 12.95
N GLU A 113 -1.84 9.53 13.82
CA GLU A 113 -3.23 9.84 13.43
C GLU A 113 -3.30 10.87 12.31
N GLU A 114 -2.50 11.94 12.38
CA GLU A 114 -2.41 12.97 11.33
C GLU A 114 -2.06 12.37 9.96
N LYS A 115 -1.12 11.41 9.91
CA LYS A 115 -0.73 10.75 8.64
C LYS A 115 -1.81 9.79 8.14
N GLN A 116 -2.52 9.11 9.04
CA GLN A 116 -3.65 8.25 8.68
C GLN A 116 -4.77 9.09 8.05
N GLU A 117 -5.15 10.20 8.69
CA GLU A 117 -6.15 11.13 8.16
C GLU A 117 -5.75 11.71 6.81
N LEU A 118 -4.50 12.13 6.66
CA LEU A 118 -4.00 12.68 5.40
C LEU A 118 -4.05 11.63 4.28
N PHE A 119 -3.69 10.38 4.58
CA PHE A 119 -3.79 9.29 3.62
C PHE A 119 -5.25 9.03 3.21
N GLU A 120 -6.17 8.93 4.17
CA GLU A 120 -7.60 8.70 3.88
C GLU A 120 -8.23 9.85 3.08
N LYS A 121 -7.89 11.11 3.40
CA LYS A 121 -8.33 12.27 2.60
C LYS A 121 -7.87 12.14 1.15
N LYS A 122 -6.59 11.81 0.92
CA LYS A 122 -6.03 11.63 -0.43
C LYS A 122 -6.72 10.50 -1.20
N ILE A 123 -6.93 9.34 -0.58
CA ILE A 123 -7.60 8.19 -1.21
C ILE A 123 -9.06 8.53 -1.52
N SER A 124 -9.76 9.19 -0.59
CA SER A 124 -11.18 9.53 -0.75
C SER A 124 -11.42 10.53 -1.88
N ILE A 125 -10.50 11.48 -2.07
CA ILE A 125 -10.54 12.41 -3.21
C ILE A 125 -10.42 11.64 -4.54
N LEU A 126 -9.48 10.69 -4.64
CA LEU A 126 -9.32 9.89 -5.85
C LEU A 126 -10.54 9.00 -6.12
N GLU A 127 -11.10 8.39 -5.08
CA GLU A 127 -12.31 7.56 -5.20
C GLU A 127 -13.51 8.38 -5.67
N ALA A 128 -13.71 9.59 -5.12
CA ALA A 128 -14.80 10.48 -5.49
C ALA A 128 -14.73 10.88 -6.97
N GLU A 129 -13.56 11.33 -7.43
CA GLU A 129 -13.31 11.71 -8.82
C GLU A 129 -13.59 10.54 -9.78
N LEU A 130 -13.07 9.34 -9.47
CA LEU A 130 -13.29 8.16 -10.31
C LEU A 130 -14.76 7.75 -10.37
N ARG A 131 -15.50 7.87 -9.26
CA ARG A 131 -16.94 7.56 -9.21
C ARG A 131 -17.76 8.55 -10.03
N GLU A 132 -17.44 9.83 -9.94
CA GLU A 132 -18.13 10.87 -10.70
C GLU A 132 -17.96 10.62 -12.21
N ARG A 133 -16.74 10.37 -12.66
CA ARG A 133 -16.46 10.07 -14.07
C ARG A 133 -17.15 8.79 -14.55
N LEU A 134 -17.14 7.74 -13.74
CA LEU A 134 -17.87 6.51 -14.06
C LEU A 134 -19.37 6.78 -14.18
N SER A 135 -19.97 7.59 -13.29
CA SER A 135 -21.38 7.97 -13.37
C SER A 135 -21.69 8.67 -14.70
N ASN A 136 -20.87 9.64 -15.09
CA ASN A 136 -21.05 10.40 -16.33
C ASN A 136 -21.02 9.50 -17.57
N ILE A 137 -20.14 8.49 -17.60
CA ILE A 137 -20.08 7.50 -18.70
C ILE A 137 -21.35 6.65 -18.74
N LEU A 138 -21.79 6.13 -17.59
CA LEU A 138 -22.97 5.29 -17.50
C LEU A 138 -24.25 6.04 -17.89
N GLU A 139 -24.40 7.29 -17.45
CA GLU A 139 -25.51 8.16 -17.84
C GLU A 139 -25.49 8.44 -19.35
N SER A 140 -24.33 8.79 -19.90
CA SER A 140 -24.18 9.03 -21.34
C SER A 140 -24.58 7.82 -22.18
N ASN A 141 -24.19 6.62 -21.75
CA ASN A 141 -24.56 5.37 -22.44
C ASN A 141 -26.06 5.07 -22.33
N TYR A 142 -26.67 5.31 -21.17
CA TYR A 142 -28.11 5.14 -20.98
C TYR A 142 -28.92 6.00 -21.96
N TYR A 143 -28.57 7.28 -22.12
CA TYR A 143 -29.25 8.15 -23.09
C TYR A 143 -29.01 7.72 -24.54
N ARG A 144 -27.79 7.31 -24.92
CA ARG A 144 -27.49 6.80 -26.27
C ARG A 144 -28.39 5.61 -26.64
N ASP A 145 -28.59 4.68 -25.70
CA ASP A 145 -29.41 3.49 -25.91
C ASP A 145 -30.91 3.80 -26.05
N ASP A 146 -31.44 4.79 -25.31
CA ASP A 146 -32.85 5.16 -25.34
C ASP A 146 -33.24 5.84 -26.67
N TYR A 147 -32.42 6.79 -27.15
CA TYR A 147 -32.61 7.42 -28.46
C TYR A 147 -32.44 6.41 -29.63
N GLY A 148 -31.57 5.41 -29.48
CA GLY A 148 -31.38 4.37 -30.48
C GLY A 148 -32.56 3.40 -30.63
N ARG A 149 -33.39 3.25 -29.59
CA ARG A 149 -34.60 2.40 -29.61
C ARG A 149 -35.84 3.13 -30.12
N GLY A 150 -35.93 4.46 -29.95
CA GLY A 150 -37.04 5.26 -30.48
C GLY A 150 -37.02 5.51 -32.00
N ALA A 151 -35.90 5.19 -32.67
CA ALA A 151 -35.70 5.40 -34.11
C ALA A 151 -35.89 4.15 -34.98
N ARG A 152 -36.41 3.05 -34.42
CA ARG A 152 -36.68 1.78 -35.14
C ARG A 152 -38.17 1.51 -35.26
#